data_AF-A0A7S0LWM3-F1
#
_entry.id   AF-A0A7S0LWM3-F1
#
_cell.length_a   1.000
_cell.length_b   1.000
_cell.length_c   1.000
_cell.angle_alpha   90.00
_cell.angle_beta   90.00
_cell.angle_gamma   90.00
#
_symmetry.space_group_name_H-M   'P 1'
#
loop_
_entity.id
_entity.type
_entity.pdbx_description
1 polymer ?
#
loop_
_entity_poly.entity_id
_entity_poly.type
_entity_poly.pdbx_seq_one_letter_code
_entity_poly.pdbx_strand_id
1 'polypeptide(L)'
;AGGYRASSAPSAAAQQAVDPVALDDAGRIAGSGDAFNYGFGTLHGAVDLSDPAELERMVRDCRAAFRNKSYWLAADAAPRFSLEWLARAVFEYHTARLGPGDYDPARTGAEWWVHFRGPAAADGEAIGFHWDRDEYYADAAKQNVHPQIATVTYLSDHGAPTMILEQVPIAPGRTATPRTAYLSHPRLGKHASFDGRLLHGVPPELMVPQARKAGYTRITFLVNIWVNHRLLNTEPWPDSDASLISPSPFRTDFGGPGRVHAPTTVRTTPASKVRG
;
A
#
# COMPACT_ATOMS: atom_id res chain seq x y z
N ALA A 1 9.82 -3.83 -22.46
CA ALA A 1 8.81 -4.91 -22.55
C ALA A 1 9.24 -6.06 -21.64
N GLY A 2 8.97 -5.93 -20.34
CA GLY A 2 9.15 -7.01 -19.36
C GLY A 2 7.80 -7.63 -19.12
N GLY A 3 7.53 -8.74 -19.80
CA GLY A 3 6.26 -9.45 -19.69
C GLY A 3 6.08 -10.01 -18.29
N TYR A 4 4.89 -9.82 -17.73
CA TYR A 4 4.32 -10.74 -16.75
C TYR A 4 4.55 -12.16 -17.29
N ARG A 5 5.45 -12.91 -16.67
CA ARG A 5 5.47 -14.36 -16.87
C ARG A 5 4.17 -14.86 -16.28
N ALA A 6 3.29 -15.32 -17.16
CA ALA A 6 2.10 -16.08 -16.79
C ALA A 6 2.54 -17.17 -15.81
N SER A 7 2.11 -17.04 -14.56
CA SER A 7 2.17 -18.15 -13.61
C SER A 7 1.40 -19.31 -14.25
N SER A 8 2.01 -20.49 -14.24
CA SER A 8 1.36 -21.74 -14.62
C SER A 8 -0.07 -21.79 -14.07
N ALA A 9 -1.04 -22.00 -14.96
CA ALA A 9 -2.45 -22.08 -14.59
C ALA A 9 -2.63 -23.06 -13.43
N PRO A 10 -3.35 -22.69 -12.36
CA PRO A 10 -3.73 -23.66 -11.34
C PRO A 10 -4.52 -24.78 -12.03
N SER A 11 -4.26 -26.02 -11.60
CA SER A 11 -5.11 -27.15 -11.98
C SER A 11 -6.55 -26.81 -11.61
N ALA A 12 -7.50 -27.35 -12.37
CA ALA A 12 -8.94 -27.17 -12.17
C ALA A 12 -9.39 -27.76 -10.81
N ALA A 13 -8.99 -27.11 -9.71
CA ALA A 13 -9.62 -27.24 -8.42
C ALA A 13 -10.94 -26.48 -8.52
N ALA A 14 -12.02 -27.16 -8.13
CA ALA A 14 -13.37 -26.62 -8.12
C ALA A 14 -13.37 -25.17 -7.61
N GLN A 15 -13.95 -24.25 -8.38
CA GLN A 15 -14.29 -22.91 -7.92
C GLN A 15 -15.17 -23.09 -6.68
N GLN A 16 -14.58 -23.01 -5.49
CA GLN A 16 -15.36 -22.89 -4.27
C GLN A 16 -16.17 -21.61 -4.42
N ALA A 17 -17.49 -21.73 -4.29
CA ALA A 17 -18.36 -20.57 -4.24
C ALA A 17 -17.88 -19.70 -3.08
N VAL A 18 -17.34 -18.52 -3.38
CA VAL A 18 -16.93 -17.55 -2.37
C VAL A 18 -18.12 -16.62 -2.18
N ASP A 19 -18.50 -16.38 -0.92
CA ASP A 19 -19.62 -15.50 -0.62
C ASP A 19 -19.37 -14.08 -1.16
N PRO A 20 -20.38 -13.44 -1.76
CA PRO A 20 -20.28 -12.04 -2.17
C PRO A 20 -19.92 -11.13 -0.99
N VAL A 21 -18.96 -10.25 -1.19
CA VAL A 21 -18.60 -9.24 -0.20
C VAL A 21 -19.58 -8.08 -0.35
N ALA A 22 -20.27 -7.76 0.74
CA ALA A 22 -21.14 -6.60 0.78
C ALA A 22 -20.32 -5.33 0.62
N LEU A 23 -20.69 -4.49 -0.35
CA LEU A 23 -20.08 -3.18 -0.57
C LEU A 23 -21.08 -2.06 -0.22
N ASP A 24 -20.56 -0.93 0.26
CA ASP A 24 -21.34 0.29 0.48
C ASP A 24 -21.64 1.03 -0.84
N ASP A 25 -22.41 2.13 -0.77
CA ASP A 25 -22.77 2.95 -1.93
C ASP A 25 -21.57 3.58 -2.64
N ALA A 26 -20.43 3.70 -1.95
CA ALA A 26 -19.20 4.16 -2.56
C ALA A 26 -18.50 3.02 -3.31
N GLY A 27 -18.68 1.75 -2.90
CA GLY A 27 -17.97 0.57 -3.40
C GLY A 27 -16.84 0.11 -2.48
N ARG A 28 -16.91 0.40 -1.18
CA ARG A 28 -15.98 -0.10 -0.14
C ARG A 28 -16.60 -1.27 0.59
N ILE A 29 -15.79 -2.06 1.30
CA ILE A 29 -16.31 -3.13 2.17
C ILE A 29 -17.28 -2.52 3.19
N ALA A 30 -18.49 -3.05 3.25
CA ALA A 30 -19.54 -2.55 4.14
C ALA A 30 -19.19 -2.78 5.63
N GLY A 31 -19.80 -1.98 6.50
CA GLY A 31 -19.65 -2.09 7.96
C GLY A 31 -18.53 -1.25 8.56
N SER A 32 -17.79 -0.49 7.74
CA SER A 32 -16.70 0.38 8.24
C SER A 32 -17.11 1.84 8.51
N GLY A 33 -18.34 2.24 8.13
CA GLY A 33 -18.89 3.57 8.39
C GLY A 33 -17.96 4.73 8.01
N ASP A 34 -17.96 5.79 8.81
CA ASP A 34 -17.07 6.96 8.68
C ASP A 34 -15.78 6.83 9.50
N ALA A 35 -15.39 5.60 9.88
CA ALA A 35 -14.24 5.36 10.76
C ALA A 35 -12.90 5.68 10.08
N PHE A 36 -12.87 5.70 8.74
CA PHE A 36 -11.65 5.87 7.95
C PHE A 36 -11.53 7.27 7.35
N ASN A 37 -10.30 7.78 7.32
CA ASN A 37 -9.96 8.95 6.52
C ASN A 37 -9.53 8.53 5.12
N TYR A 38 -10.47 8.57 4.17
CA TYR A 38 -10.24 8.20 2.77
C TYR A 38 -9.50 9.28 1.95
N GLY A 39 -9.28 10.47 2.51
CA GLY A 39 -8.48 11.51 1.85
C GLY A 39 -7.01 11.12 1.72
N PHE A 40 -6.31 11.69 0.74
CA PHE A 40 -4.86 11.57 0.68
C PHE A 40 -4.23 12.29 1.87
N GLY A 41 -3.45 11.55 2.67
CA GLY A 41 -2.77 12.04 3.87
C GLY A 41 -1.28 11.71 3.83
N THR A 42 -0.48 12.55 4.50
CA THR A 42 0.95 12.27 4.73
C THR A 42 1.34 12.60 6.16
N LEU A 43 2.20 11.77 6.73
CA LEU A 43 2.85 11.97 8.02
C LEU A 43 4.36 11.92 7.81
N HIS A 44 5.04 12.99 8.18
CA HIS A 44 6.50 13.04 8.12
C HIS A 44 7.08 12.56 9.45
N GLY A 45 8.10 11.70 9.41
CA GLY A 45 8.70 11.14 10.64
C GLY A 45 7.87 10.06 11.30
N ALA A 46 6.90 9.46 10.59
CA ALA A 46 6.09 8.35 11.09
C ALA A 46 6.94 7.13 11.49
N VAL A 47 8.11 6.97 10.86
CA VAL A 47 9.15 6.04 11.29
C VAL A 47 10.43 6.84 11.52
N ASP A 48 10.98 6.78 12.71
CA ASP A 48 12.24 7.45 13.05
C ASP A 48 13.42 6.63 12.52
N LEU A 49 14.03 7.17 11.46
CA LEU A 49 15.21 6.61 10.79
C LEU A 49 16.37 7.62 10.83
N SER A 50 16.38 8.48 11.85
CA SER A 50 17.45 9.48 12.04
C SER A 50 18.77 8.85 12.49
N ASP A 51 18.70 7.69 13.16
CA ASP A 51 19.86 6.87 13.50
C ASP A 51 20.29 5.98 12.31
N PRO A 52 21.52 6.14 11.79
CA PRO A 52 22.03 5.29 10.71
C PRO A 52 22.00 3.79 11.01
N ALA A 53 22.22 3.38 12.26
CA ALA A 53 22.21 1.96 12.63
C ALA A 53 20.79 1.37 12.57
N GLU A 54 19.77 2.16 12.93
CA GLU A 54 18.35 1.80 12.78
C GLU A 54 17.97 1.69 11.30
N LEU A 55 18.43 2.62 10.47
CA LEU A 55 18.20 2.58 9.02
C LEU A 55 18.85 1.34 8.38
N GLU A 56 20.09 1.02 8.72
CA GLU A 56 20.78 -0.18 8.24
C GLU A 56 20.05 -1.46 8.66
N ARG A 57 19.55 -1.52 9.90
CA ARG A 57 18.72 -2.63 10.37
C ARG A 57 17.43 -2.74 9.59
N MET A 58 16.71 -1.64 9.40
CA MET A 58 15.47 -1.59 8.60
C MET A 58 15.71 -2.10 7.17
N VAL A 59 16.76 -1.63 6.50
CA VAL A 59 17.07 -2.05 5.12
C VAL A 59 17.38 -3.55 5.07
N ARG A 60 18.14 -4.08 6.03
CA ARG A 60 18.44 -5.51 6.15
C ARG A 60 17.17 -6.35 6.35
N ASP A 61 16.32 -5.96 7.30
CA ASP A 61 15.05 -6.62 7.56
C ASP A 61 14.15 -6.61 6.31
N CYS A 62 14.02 -5.46 5.64
CA CYS A 62 13.28 -5.35 4.38
C CYS A 62 13.88 -6.24 3.27
N ARG A 63 15.20 -6.37 3.16
CA ARG A 63 15.81 -7.27 2.17
C ARG A 63 15.46 -8.73 2.43
N ALA A 64 15.48 -9.17 3.69
CA ALA A 64 15.06 -10.51 4.05
C ALA A 64 13.57 -10.76 3.74
N ALA A 65 12.74 -9.72 3.88
CA ALA A 65 11.31 -9.77 3.56
C ALA A 65 10.96 -9.66 2.07
N PHE A 66 11.89 -9.23 1.21
CA PHE A 66 11.61 -8.99 -0.20
C PHE A 66 11.55 -10.29 -1.00
N ARG A 67 10.34 -10.87 -1.13
CA ARG A 67 10.09 -12.15 -1.81
C ARG A 67 9.04 -12.09 -2.92
N ASN A 68 8.77 -10.89 -3.44
CA ASN A 68 7.77 -10.64 -4.48
C ASN A 68 6.36 -11.20 -4.13
N LYS A 69 5.96 -11.05 -2.86
CA LYS A 69 4.64 -11.39 -2.34
C LYS A 69 4.33 -10.54 -1.11
N SER A 70 3.05 -10.48 -0.73
CA SER A 70 2.58 -9.88 0.51
C SER A 70 2.35 -10.91 1.61
N TYR A 71 2.19 -10.39 2.83
CA TYR A 71 2.00 -11.17 4.04
C TYR A 71 0.84 -10.61 4.87
N TRP A 72 0.16 -11.48 5.58
CA TRP A 72 -1.00 -11.12 6.40
C TRP A 72 -0.63 -11.02 7.88
N LEU A 73 -1.04 -9.94 8.52
CA LEU A 73 -1.05 -9.79 9.98
C LEU A 73 -2.49 -9.57 10.43
N ALA A 74 -3.10 -10.60 11.03
CA ALA A 74 -4.47 -10.53 11.52
C ALA A 74 -4.63 -9.47 12.63
N ALA A 75 -5.80 -8.87 12.77
CA ALA A 75 -6.07 -7.80 13.72
C ALA A 75 -5.78 -8.19 15.18
N ASP A 76 -5.91 -9.47 15.52
CA ASP A 76 -5.69 -10.04 16.86
C ASP A 76 -4.33 -10.76 17.02
N ALA A 77 -3.53 -10.87 15.96
CA ALA A 77 -2.23 -11.54 16.02
C ALA A 77 -1.15 -10.70 16.73
N ALA A 78 -0.40 -11.31 17.65
CA ALA A 78 0.76 -10.65 18.25
C ALA A 78 1.90 -10.51 17.22
N PRO A 79 2.47 -9.30 17.01
CA PRO A 79 3.63 -9.13 16.14
C PRO A 79 4.87 -9.82 16.72
N ARG A 80 5.60 -10.55 15.87
CA ARG A 80 6.74 -11.40 16.28
C ARG A 80 8.10 -10.74 16.08
N PHE A 81 8.19 -9.83 15.12
CA PHE A 81 9.43 -9.19 14.69
C PHE A 81 9.18 -7.77 14.17
N SER A 82 10.26 -7.04 13.91
CA SER A 82 10.29 -5.59 13.66
C SER A 82 9.31 -5.11 12.57
N LEU A 83 9.20 -5.84 11.46
CA LEU A 83 8.30 -5.49 10.35
C LEU A 83 6.82 -5.79 10.65
N GLU A 84 6.52 -6.83 11.42
CA GLU A 84 5.14 -7.04 11.92
C GLU A 84 4.74 -5.97 12.93
N TRP A 85 5.67 -5.54 13.79
CA TRP A 85 5.45 -4.39 14.66
C TRP A 85 5.16 -3.11 13.87
N LEU A 86 5.85 -2.89 12.75
CA LEU A 86 5.58 -1.75 11.87
C LEU A 86 4.21 -1.88 11.19
N ALA A 87 3.86 -3.06 10.67
CA ALA A 87 2.54 -3.31 10.09
C ALA A 87 1.41 -3.11 11.13
N ARG A 88 1.62 -3.59 12.37
CA ARG A 88 0.72 -3.38 13.50
C ARG A 88 0.53 -1.90 13.80
N ALA A 89 1.60 -1.12 13.89
CA ALA A 89 1.53 0.32 14.18
C ALA A 89 0.74 1.08 13.09
N VAL A 90 0.96 0.74 11.82
CA VAL A 90 0.18 1.33 10.69
C VAL A 90 -1.30 0.93 10.78
N PHE A 91 -1.57 -0.35 11.07
CA PHE A 91 -2.94 -0.86 11.23
C PHE A 91 -3.68 -0.15 12.36
N GLU A 92 -3.09 -0.10 13.55
CA GLU A 92 -3.68 0.54 14.73
C GLU A 92 -3.94 2.03 14.49
N TYR A 93 -3.02 2.74 13.82
CA TYR A 93 -3.24 4.15 13.48
C TYR A 93 -4.48 4.35 12.60
N HIS A 94 -4.61 3.58 11.52
CA HIS A 94 -5.73 3.73 10.58
C HIS A 94 -7.06 3.14 11.09
N THR A 95 -7.01 2.28 12.10
CA THR A 95 -8.19 1.67 12.73
C THR A 95 -8.52 2.24 14.09
N ALA A 96 -7.83 3.29 14.55
CA ALA A 96 -8.00 3.88 15.89
C ALA A 96 -9.42 4.38 16.21
N ARG A 97 -10.27 4.58 15.19
CA ARG A 97 -11.67 4.99 15.35
C ARG A 97 -12.66 3.82 15.38
N LEU A 98 -12.22 2.61 15.08
CA LEU A 98 -13.03 1.41 15.20
C LEU A 98 -13.12 1.00 16.68
N GLY A 99 -14.34 0.83 17.17
CA GLY A 99 -14.65 0.31 18.48
C GLY A 99 -14.86 -1.21 18.49
N PRO A 100 -15.00 -1.80 19.69
CA PRO A 100 -15.38 -3.21 19.83
C PRO A 100 -16.70 -3.50 19.09
N GLY A 101 -16.69 -4.51 18.22
CA GLY A 101 -17.87 -4.93 17.45
C GLY A 101 -18.02 -4.27 16.08
N ASP A 102 -17.19 -3.28 15.74
CA ASP A 102 -17.21 -2.64 14.41
C ASP A 102 -16.60 -3.53 13.31
N TYR A 103 -15.84 -4.55 13.71
CA TYR A 103 -15.22 -5.48 12.77
C TYR A 103 -15.08 -6.90 13.33
N ASP A 104 -15.01 -7.86 12.41
CA ASP A 104 -14.65 -9.25 12.68
C ASP A 104 -13.12 -9.40 12.68
N PRO A 105 -12.47 -9.69 13.83
CA PRO A 105 -11.02 -9.82 13.92
C PRO A 105 -10.45 -10.95 13.06
N ALA A 106 -11.21 -12.03 12.82
CA ALA A 106 -10.76 -13.15 11.99
C ALA A 106 -10.67 -12.78 10.49
N ARG A 107 -11.36 -11.71 10.10
CA ARG A 107 -11.43 -11.20 8.73
C ARG A 107 -10.85 -9.79 8.59
N THR A 108 -10.15 -9.30 9.61
CA THR A 108 -9.59 -7.95 9.62
C THR A 108 -8.10 -8.05 9.86
N GLY A 109 -7.33 -7.19 9.19
CA GLY A 109 -5.89 -7.21 9.35
C GLY A 109 -5.15 -6.31 8.37
N ALA A 110 -3.84 -6.40 8.46
CA ALA A 110 -2.89 -5.72 7.60
C ALA A 110 -2.30 -6.71 6.60
N GLU A 111 -2.46 -6.41 5.32
CA GLU A 111 -1.59 -6.97 4.29
C GLU A 111 -0.36 -6.09 4.17
N TRP A 112 0.84 -6.64 4.28
CA TRP A 112 2.08 -5.87 4.20
C TRP A 112 3.14 -6.51 3.29
N TRP A 113 3.96 -5.67 2.68
CA TRP A 113 5.07 -6.08 1.82
C TRP A 113 6.10 -4.97 1.66
N VAL A 114 7.20 -5.30 0.98
CA VAL A 114 8.31 -4.39 0.71
C VAL A 114 8.58 -4.31 -0.78
N HIS A 115 8.98 -3.12 -1.24
CA HIS A 115 9.46 -2.91 -2.60
C HIS A 115 10.85 -2.32 -2.62
N PHE A 116 11.67 -2.84 -3.52
CA PHE A 116 12.93 -2.26 -3.96
C PHE A 116 12.78 -1.87 -5.43
N ARG A 117 12.92 -0.57 -5.74
CA ARG A 117 12.86 -0.02 -7.10
C ARG A 117 14.08 0.83 -7.38
N GLY A 118 14.59 0.83 -8.60
CA GLY A 118 15.77 1.60 -8.97
C GLY A 118 16.44 1.07 -10.23
N PRO A 119 17.44 1.79 -10.77
CA PRO A 119 18.09 1.42 -12.03
C PRO A 119 18.76 0.04 -12.00
N ALA A 120 19.20 -0.40 -10.81
CA ALA A 120 19.83 -1.70 -10.60
C ALA A 120 18.92 -2.74 -9.93
N ALA A 121 17.66 -2.40 -9.63
CA ALA A 121 16.70 -3.34 -9.07
C ALA A 121 16.16 -4.27 -10.17
N ALA A 122 15.94 -5.56 -9.86
CA ALA A 122 15.43 -6.53 -10.82
C ALA A 122 14.08 -6.11 -11.44
N ASP A 123 13.24 -5.47 -10.65
CA ASP A 123 11.91 -4.99 -11.06
C ASP A 123 11.94 -3.57 -11.67
N GLY A 124 13.14 -2.99 -11.85
CA GLY A 124 13.34 -1.67 -12.43
C GLY A 124 12.85 -0.51 -11.55
N GLU A 125 12.63 0.64 -12.19
CA GLU A 125 12.28 1.91 -11.52
C GLU A 125 10.77 2.13 -11.37
N ALA A 126 9.97 1.48 -12.21
CA ALA A 126 8.54 1.77 -12.36
C ALA A 126 7.64 0.78 -11.62
N ILE A 127 6.43 1.25 -11.32
CA ILE A 127 5.28 0.39 -11.02
C ILE A 127 4.14 0.89 -11.90
N GLY A 128 3.57 0.00 -12.72
CA GLY A 128 2.43 0.34 -13.58
C GLY A 128 1.23 0.82 -12.78
N PHE A 129 0.34 1.58 -13.39
CA PHE A 129 -0.88 2.00 -12.72
C PHE A 129 -1.79 0.81 -12.46
N HIS A 130 -2.23 0.65 -11.21
CA HIS A 130 -3.07 -0.46 -10.77
C HIS A 130 -3.99 -0.01 -9.62
N TRP A 131 -4.97 -0.87 -9.32
CA TRP A 131 -5.76 -0.82 -8.10
C TRP A 131 -5.36 -2.02 -7.25
N ASP A 132 -5.08 -1.77 -5.97
CA ASP A 132 -4.88 -2.85 -5.01
C ASP A 132 -6.20 -3.55 -4.79
N ARG A 133 -6.22 -4.87 -4.95
CA ARG A 133 -7.42 -5.68 -4.84
C ARG A 133 -7.07 -7.09 -4.43
N ASP A 134 -8.04 -7.80 -3.86
CA ASP A 134 -7.94 -9.24 -3.73
C ASP A 134 -8.12 -9.89 -5.12
N GLU A 135 -7.00 -10.15 -5.80
CA GLU A 135 -7.01 -10.68 -7.18
C GLU A 135 -7.68 -12.05 -7.26
N TYR A 136 -7.45 -12.90 -6.25
CA TYR A 136 -8.01 -14.25 -6.21
C TYR A 136 -9.52 -14.20 -5.99
N TYR A 137 -9.99 -13.31 -5.12
CA TYR A 137 -11.41 -13.06 -4.94
C TYR A 137 -12.04 -12.48 -6.22
N ALA A 138 -11.38 -11.51 -6.86
CA ALA A 138 -11.87 -10.92 -8.11
C ALA A 138 -12.03 -11.95 -9.22
N ASP A 139 -11.09 -12.89 -9.34
CA ASP A 139 -11.16 -13.96 -10.33
C ASP A 139 -12.26 -14.97 -10.01
N ALA A 140 -12.46 -15.32 -8.74
CA ALA A 140 -13.46 -16.30 -8.30
C ALA A 140 -14.89 -15.73 -8.29
N ALA A 141 -15.08 -14.56 -7.69
CA ALA A 141 -16.40 -13.96 -7.46
C ALA A 141 -16.82 -12.94 -8.53
N LYS A 142 -15.93 -12.59 -9.47
CA LYS A 142 -16.16 -11.55 -10.49
C LYS A 142 -16.52 -10.17 -9.91
N GLN A 143 -16.06 -9.90 -8.70
CA GLN A 143 -16.25 -8.65 -7.96
C GLN A 143 -14.89 -8.15 -7.46
N ASN A 144 -14.55 -6.89 -7.75
CA ASN A 144 -13.33 -6.31 -7.17
C ASN A 144 -13.60 -5.87 -5.73
N VAL A 145 -12.73 -6.29 -4.82
CA VAL A 145 -12.72 -5.85 -3.41
C VAL A 145 -11.36 -5.24 -3.14
N HIS A 146 -11.38 -4.08 -2.51
CA HIS A 146 -10.22 -3.21 -2.29
C HIS A 146 -10.00 -3.00 -0.79
N PRO A 147 -8.77 -2.70 -0.35
CA PRO A 147 -8.52 -2.32 1.02
C PRO A 147 -9.27 -1.03 1.37
N GLN A 148 -9.59 -0.83 2.65
CA GLN A 148 -10.16 0.43 3.13
C GLN A 148 -9.16 1.57 2.92
N ILE A 149 -7.90 1.33 3.33
CA ILE A 149 -6.79 2.27 3.20
C ILE A 149 -5.61 1.55 2.58
N ALA A 150 -5.00 2.16 1.57
CA ALA A 150 -3.69 1.78 1.06
C ALA A 150 -2.63 2.76 1.56
N THR A 151 -1.41 2.27 1.78
CA THR A 151 -0.33 3.09 2.34
C THR A 151 1.02 2.89 1.68
N VAL A 152 1.86 3.91 1.77
CA VAL A 152 3.26 3.87 1.35
C VAL A 152 4.13 4.52 2.41
N THR A 153 4.98 3.73 3.07
CA THR A 153 6.02 4.23 3.97
C THR A 153 7.36 4.23 3.26
N TYR A 154 8.00 5.39 3.14
CA TYR A 154 9.27 5.56 2.45
C TYR A 154 10.45 5.32 3.41
N LEU A 155 11.27 4.33 3.09
CA LEU A 155 12.48 3.95 3.83
C LEU A 155 13.76 4.41 3.10
N SER A 156 13.59 5.32 2.15
CA SER A 156 14.63 5.97 1.36
C SER A 156 14.16 7.37 0.95
N ASP A 157 15.09 8.24 0.61
CA ASP A 157 14.88 9.63 0.16
C ASP A 157 15.10 9.82 -1.35
N HIS A 158 15.18 8.73 -2.11
CA HIS A 158 15.47 8.74 -3.54
C HIS A 158 14.43 7.97 -4.37
N GLY A 159 14.40 8.26 -5.67
CA GLY A 159 13.55 7.60 -6.65
C GLY A 159 12.23 8.32 -6.98
N ALA A 160 11.44 7.66 -7.81
CA ALA A 160 10.21 8.17 -8.36
C ALA A 160 9.10 8.34 -7.28
N PRO A 161 8.24 9.36 -7.41
CA PRO A 161 7.09 9.53 -6.53
C PRO A 161 6.08 8.40 -6.70
N THR A 162 5.30 8.14 -5.66
CA THR A 162 4.01 7.47 -5.84
C THR A 162 3.01 8.50 -6.36
N MET A 163 2.37 8.20 -7.49
CA MET A 163 1.28 8.99 -8.05
C MET A 163 -0.04 8.30 -7.73
N ILE A 164 -0.96 9.03 -7.10
CA ILE A 164 -2.30 8.57 -6.76
C ILE A 164 -3.31 9.41 -7.54
N LEU A 165 -4.17 8.77 -8.32
CA LEU A 165 -5.20 9.40 -9.12
C LEU A 165 -6.55 9.23 -8.42
N GLU A 166 -7.36 10.29 -8.35
CA GLU A 166 -8.75 10.18 -7.90
C GLU A 166 -9.62 9.48 -8.95
N GLN A 167 -9.35 8.19 -9.13
CA GLN A 167 -10.00 7.30 -10.07
C GLN A 167 -10.18 5.94 -9.40
N VAL A 168 -11.42 5.66 -9.03
CA VAL A 168 -11.87 4.34 -8.58
C VAL A 168 -12.06 3.39 -9.77
N PRO A 169 -12.13 2.06 -9.56
CA PRO A 169 -12.48 1.13 -10.62
C PRO A 169 -13.77 1.55 -11.32
N ILE A 170 -13.75 1.49 -12.64
CA ILE A 170 -14.90 1.81 -13.48
C ILE A 170 -15.41 0.54 -14.16
N ALA A 171 -16.71 0.47 -14.39
CA ALA A 171 -17.30 -0.67 -15.08
C ALA A 171 -16.67 -0.86 -16.48
N PRO A 172 -16.53 -2.10 -16.97
CA PRO A 172 -16.00 -2.37 -18.31
C PRO A 172 -16.70 -1.54 -19.40
N GLY A 173 -15.93 -1.02 -20.35
CA GLY A 173 -16.44 -0.18 -21.44
C GLY A 173 -16.74 1.28 -21.05
N ARG A 174 -16.51 1.68 -19.80
CA ARG A 174 -16.58 3.08 -19.36
C ARG A 174 -15.19 3.69 -19.35
N THR A 175 -15.15 5.01 -19.54
CA THR A 175 -13.93 5.81 -19.37
C THR A 175 -14.20 6.91 -18.35
N ALA A 176 -13.21 7.16 -17.51
CA ALA A 176 -13.20 8.30 -16.59
C ALA A 176 -11.83 8.97 -16.69
N THR A 177 -11.83 10.30 -16.72
CA THR A 177 -10.60 11.08 -16.66
C THR A 177 -10.40 11.54 -15.21
N PRO A 178 -9.29 11.18 -14.56
CA PRO A 178 -9.01 11.63 -13.20
C PRO A 178 -8.84 13.15 -13.21
N ARG A 179 -9.53 13.83 -12.30
CA ARG A 179 -9.48 15.30 -12.19
C ARG A 179 -8.40 15.78 -11.23
N THR A 180 -8.01 14.92 -10.30
CA THR A 180 -7.08 15.22 -9.23
C THR A 180 -6.05 14.10 -9.16
N ALA A 181 -4.80 14.51 -8.94
CA ALA A 181 -3.68 13.61 -8.72
C ALA A 181 -2.85 14.11 -7.55
N TYR A 182 -2.35 13.17 -6.75
CA TYR A 182 -1.42 13.41 -5.65
C TYR A 182 -0.06 12.81 -6.01
N LEU A 183 1.01 13.58 -5.77
CA LEU A 183 2.37 13.12 -5.92
C LEU A 183 3.05 13.06 -4.56
N SER A 184 3.42 11.86 -4.14
CA SER A 184 4.17 11.64 -2.91
C SER A 184 5.61 11.28 -3.26
N HIS A 185 6.50 12.27 -3.19
CA HIS A 185 7.95 12.06 -3.40
C HIS A 185 8.58 11.31 -2.22
N PRO A 186 9.54 10.40 -2.44
CA PRO A 186 10.25 9.74 -1.35
C PRO A 186 10.86 10.73 -0.37
N ARG A 187 10.66 10.47 0.91
CA ARG A 187 11.30 11.17 2.03
C ARG A 187 11.44 10.15 3.16
N LEU A 188 12.64 10.01 3.69
CA LEU A 188 12.94 9.03 4.72
C LEU A 188 11.96 9.16 5.91
N GLY A 189 11.35 8.05 6.32
CA GLY A 189 10.39 7.98 7.42
C GLY A 189 9.01 8.57 7.14
N LYS A 190 8.74 9.03 5.91
CA LYS A 190 7.42 9.53 5.53
C LYS A 190 6.44 8.39 5.32
N HIS A 191 5.25 8.50 5.90
CA HIS A 191 4.10 7.65 5.62
C HIS A 191 3.07 8.42 4.78
N ALA A 192 2.50 7.78 3.77
CA ALA A 192 1.39 8.30 2.98
C ALA A 192 0.24 7.31 3.00
N SER A 193 -0.99 7.80 3.04
CA SER A 193 -2.21 6.99 3.03
C SER A 193 -3.25 7.59 2.08
N PHE A 194 -4.11 6.74 1.53
CA PHE A 194 -5.20 7.13 0.62
C PHE A 194 -6.29 6.05 0.60
N ASP A 195 -7.46 6.38 0.07
CA ASP A 195 -8.53 5.41 -0.20
C ASP A 195 -8.00 4.26 -1.06
N GLY A 196 -8.12 3.02 -0.57
CA GLY A 196 -7.52 1.84 -1.21
C GLY A 196 -8.05 1.53 -2.62
N ARG A 197 -9.12 2.21 -3.05
CA ARG A 197 -9.69 2.07 -4.40
C ARG A 197 -9.08 3.03 -5.40
N LEU A 198 -8.15 3.90 -5.03
CA LEU A 198 -7.59 4.86 -5.98
C LEU A 198 -6.52 4.23 -6.87
N LEU A 199 -6.62 4.53 -8.18
CA LEU A 199 -5.63 4.13 -9.18
C LEU A 199 -4.29 4.78 -8.85
N HIS A 200 -3.23 4.00 -8.76
CA HIS A 200 -1.93 4.55 -8.40
C HIS A 200 -0.78 3.78 -9.04
N GLY A 201 0.39 4.42 -9.08
CA GLY A 201 1.58 3.88 -9.73
C GLY A 201 2.83 4.66 -9.35
N VAL A 202 3.97 4.25 -9.92
CA VAL A 202 5.28 4.87 -9.69
C VAL A 202 5.87 5.22 -11.06
N PRO A 203 5.59 6.42 -11.61
CA PRO A 203 6.10 6.88 -12.90
C PRO A 203 7.51 7.51 -12.76
N PRO A 204 8.59 6.87 -13.27
CA PRO A 204 9.94 7.41 -13.17
C PRO A 204 10.15 8.76 -13.87
N GLU A 205 9.29 9.08 -14.83
CA GLU A 205 9.29 10.35 -15.57
C GLU A 205 9.00 11.55 -14.66
N LEU A 206 8.32 11.32 -13.53
CA LEU A 206 8.00 12.36 -12.54
C LEU A 206 9.05 12.45 -11.42
N MET A 207 10.17 11.75 -11.52
CA MET A 207 11.25 11.87 -10.55
C MET A 207 11.91 13.26 -10.63
N VAL A 208 12.03 13.93 -9.47
CA VAL A 208 12.74 15.21 -9.38
C VAL A 208 14.25 14.99 -9.48
N PRO A 209 15.03 15.93 -10.07
CA PRO A 209 16.47 15.78 -10.26
C PRO A 209 17.23 15.40 -8.98
N GLN A 210 16.85 15.98 -7.83
CA GLN A 210 17.48 15.72 -6.54
C GLN A 210 17.29 14.28 -6.04
N ALA A 211 16.21 13.62 -6.46
CA ALA A 211 15.93 12.23 -6.12
C ALA A 211 16.64 11.24 -7.05
N ARG A 212 17.28 11.73 -8.13
CA ARG A 212 18.01 10.92 -9.12
C ARG A 212 19.50 10.85 -8.75
N LYS A 213 19.83 10.04 -7.75
CA LYS A 213 21.23 9.70 -7.40
C LYS A 213 21.71 8.50 -8.23
N ALA A 214 22.95 8.50 -8.69
CA ALA A 214 23.49 7.34 -9.42
C ALA A 214 23.36 6.05 -8.57
N GLY A 215 22.76 5.01 -9.14
CA GLY A 215 22.57 3.73 -8.47
C GLY A 215 21.60 3.76 -7.28
N TYR A 216 20.67 4.72 -7.21
CA TYR A 216 19.72 4.80 -6.11
C TYR A 216 18.85 3.54 -5.98
N THR A 217 18.34 3.31 -4.77
CA THR A 217 17.30 2.31 -4.52
C THR A 217 16.19 2.97 -3.70
N ARG A 218 14.99 3.02 -4.27
CA ARG A 218 13.74 3.40 -3.61
C ARG A 218 13.24 2.21 -2.82
N ILE A 219 13.18 2.34 -1.51
CA ILE A 219 12.71 1.31 -0.59
C ILE A 219 11.40 1.79 0.02
N THR A 220 10.36 0.97 -0.08
CA THR A 220 9.07 1.25 0.57
C THR A 220 8.55 0.04 1.31
N PHE A 221 7.96 0.30 2.49
CA PHE A 221 7.14 -0.64 3.25
C PHE A 221 5.67 -0.25 3.05
N LEU A 222 4.88 -1.17 2.53
CA LEU A 222 3.49 -0.94 2.17
C LEU A 222 2.60 -1.75 3.08
N VAL A 223 1.48 -1.15 3.47
CA VAL A 223 0.45 -1.81 4.27
C VAL A 223 -0.91 -1.44 3.71
N ASN A 224 -1.69 -2.45 3.36
CA ASN A 224 -3.09 -2.32 3.04
C ASN A 224 -3.93 -2.74 4.24
N ILE A 225 -4.91 -1.90 4.59
CA ILE A 225 -5.80 -2.10 5.73
C ILE A 225 -7.10 -2.71 5.24
N TRP A 226 -7.36 -3.92 5.69
CA TRP A 226 -8.53 -4.70 5.31
C TRP A 226 -9.42 -4.91 6.54
N VAL A 227 -10.71 -4.58 6.40
CA VAL A 227 -11.72 -4.74 7.44
C VAL A 227 -12.82 -5.64 6.93
N ASN A 228 -13.18 -6.66 7.73
CA ASN A 228 -14.21 -7.65 7.38
C ASN A 228 -13.95 -8.42 6.06
N HIS A 229 -12.72 -8.38 5.55
CA HIS A 229 -12.25 -9.13 4.39
C HIS A 229 -10.82 -9.63 4.61
N ARG A 230 -10.62 -10.95 4.61
CA ARG A 230 -9.29 -11.57 4.60
C ARG A 230 -8.97 -11.99 3.17
N LEU A 231 -7.79 -11.61 2.68
CA LEU A 231 -7.39 -11.97 1.33
C LEU A 231 -7.24 -13.48 1.17
N LEU A 232 -7.68 -14.02 0.04
CA LEU A 232 -7.70 -15.46 -0.20
C LEU A 232 -6.31 -16.11 -0.38
N ASN A 233 -5.28 -15.34 -0.74
CA ASN A 233 -3.94 -15.88 -1.03
C ASN A 233 -2.82 -15.15 -0.28
N THR A 234 -3.16 -14.50 0.83
CA THR A 234 -2.18 -13.80 1.66
C THR A 234 -2.06 -14.51 2.99
N GLU A 235 -0.91 -15.14 3.19
CA GLU A 235 -0.62 -15.91 4.40
C GLU A 235 0.26 -15.10 5.37
N PRO A 236 0.25 -15.44 6.67
CA PRO A 236 1.23 -14.92 7.61
C PRO A 236 2.67 -15.17 7.16
N TRP A 237 3.59 -14.35 7.63
CA TRP A 237 5.01 -14.62 7.44
C TRP A 237 5.39 -15.97 8.06
N PRO A 238 6.18 -16.84 7.39
CA PRO A 238 6.48 -18.17 7.89
C PRO A 238 7.19 -18.14 9.24
N ASP A 239 6.73 -18.96 10.20
CA ASP A 239 7.37 -19.06 11.53
C ASP A 239 8.86 -19.42 11.44
N SER A 240 9.23 -20.31 10.50
CA SER A 240 10.62 -20.73 10.26
C SER A 240 11.55 -19.56 9.92
N ASP A 241 10.99 -18.47 9.42
CA ASP A 241 11.73 -17.35 8.86
C ASP A 241 11.65 -16.12 9.76
N ALA A 242 10.93 -16.18 10.88
CA ALA A 242 10.77 -15.06 11.81
C ALA A 242 12.12 -14.58 12.36
N SER A 243 13.07 -15.51 12.56
CA SER A 243 14.43 -15.21 13.05
C SER A 243 15.33 -14.49 12.04
N LEU A 244 14.91 -14.40 10.77
CA LEU A 244 15.63 -13.63 9.74
C LEU A 244 15.42 -12.12 9.89
N ILE A 245 14.39 -11.72 10.64
CA ILE A 245 14.00 -10.34 10.87
C ILE A 245 14.31 -9.99 12.33
N SER A 246 14.77 -8.76 12.55
CA SER A 246 15.12 -8.31 13.90
C SER A 246 13.91 -8.39 14.86
N PRO A 247 14.10 -8.80 16.13
CA PRO A 247 12.98 -9.04 17.05
C PRO A 247 12.38 -7.76 17.66
N SER A 248 13.14 -6.65 17.64
CA SER A 248 12.74 -5.40 18.30
C SER A 248 11.99 -4.46 17.35
N PRO A 249 10.93 -3.77 17.83
CA PRO A 249 10.20 -2.80 17.02
C PRO A 249 11.07 -1.61 16.63
N PHE A 250 10.76 -1.01 15.47
CA PHE A 250 11.30 0.30 15.12
C PHE A 250 10.57 1.41 15.87
N ARG A 251 11.25 2.55 16.08
CA ARG A 251 10.62 3.74 16.63
C ARG A 251 9.65 4.32 15.60
N THR A 252 8.39 4.47 16.00
CA THR A 252 7.33 5.04 15.16
C THR A 252 6.63 6.18 15.89
N ASP A 253 6.14 7.15 15.13
CA ASP A 253 5.38 8.30 15.62
C ASP A 253 4.19 8.59 14.70
N PHE A 254 3.17 7.75 14.79
CA PHE A 254 1.90 7.94 14.08
C PHE A 254 0.95 8.91 14.82
N GLY A 255 1.25 9.29 16.06
CA GLY A 255 0.40 10.14 16.91
C GLY A 255 0.92 11.56 17.14
N GLY A 256 2.16 11.85 16.73
CA GLY A 256 2.81 13.14 16.95
C GLY A 256 2.24 14.27 16.10
N PRO A 257 2.61 15.53 16.39
CA PRO A 257 2.12 16.73 15.71
C PRO A 257 2.63 16.88 14.25
N GLY A 258 3.11 15.80 13.64
CA GLY A 258 3.54 15.68 12.25
C GLY A 258 2.37 15.99 11.31
N ARG A 259 2.15 17.28 11.08
CA ARG A 259 1.08 17.86 10.29
C ARG A 259 0.81 17.06 9.02
N VAL A 260 -0.46 16.69 8.82
CA VAL A 260 -1.02 16.44 7.50
C VAL A 260 -0.71 17.67 6.66
N HIS A 261 0.26 17.58 5.75
CA HIS A 261 0.41 18.59 4.73
C HIS A 261 -0.77 18.42 3.77
N ALA A 262 -1.69 19.39 3.77
CA ALA A 262 -2.65 19.51 2.69
C ALA A 262 -1.87 19.47 1.37
N PRO A 263 -2.22 18.58 0.43
CA PRO A 263 -1.47 18.42 -0.80
C PRO A 263 -1.41 19.75 -1.54
N THR A 264 -0.23 20.11 -2.06
CA THR A 264 -0.10 21.21 -3.01
C THR A 264 -0.92 20.85 -4.24
N THR A 265 -2.12 21.43 -4.35
CA THR A 265 -3.02 21.12 -5.45
C THR A 265 -2.54 21.83 -6.71
N VAL A 266 -2.09 21.08 -7.71
CA VAL A 266 -1.87 21.62 -9.05
C VAL A 266 -3.18 21.45 -9.82
N ARG A 267 -3.97 22.53 -9.94
CA ARG A 267 -5.17 22.52 -10.78
C ARG A 267 -4.75 22.64 -12.24
N THR A 268 -5.06 21.64 -13.05
CA THR A 268 -4.96 21.77 -14.50
C THR A 268 -6.20 22.49 -15.01
N THR A 269 -6.03 23.65 -15.65
CA THR A 269 -7.10 24.23 -16.47
C THR A 269 -7.32 23.35 -17.69
N PRO A 270 -8.57 23.03 -18.06
CA PRO A 270 -8.85 22.34 -19.32
C PRO A 270 -8.21 23.12 -20.46
N ALA A 271 -7.49 22.42 -21.35
CA ALA A 271 -6.96 23.03 -22.56
C ALA A 271 -8.14 23.68 -23.32
N SER A 272 -8.12 25.00 -23.44
CA SER A 272 -9.04 25.72 -24.31
C SER A 272 -8.90 25.13 -25.70
N LYS A 273 -10.02 24.63 -26.27
CA LYS A 273 -10.06 24.20 -27.67
C LYS A 273 -9.50 25.32 -28.53
N VAL A 274 -8.29 25.14 -29.06
CA VAL A 274 -7.78 25.97 -30.15
C VAL A 274 -8.66 25.63 -31.33
N ARG A 275 -9.61 26.53 -31.64
CA ARG A 275 -10.34 26.49 -32.90
C ARG A 275 -9.35 26.92 -33.98
N GLY A 276 -8.95 25.97 -34.83
CA GLY A 276 -8.52 26.25 -36.20
C GLY A 276 -9.74 26.33 -37.11
#